data_AF-X1AZA5-F1
#
_entry.id   AF-X1AZA5-F1
#
_cell.length_a   1.000
_cell.length_b   1.000
_cell.length_c   1.000
_cell.angle_alpha   90.00
_cell.angle_beta   90.00
_cell.angle_gamma   90.00
#
_symmetry.space_group_name_H-M   'P 1'
#
loop_
_entity.id
_entity.type
_entity.pdbx_description
1 polymer ?
#
loop_
_entity_poly.entity_id
_entity_poly.type
_entity_poly.pdbx_seq_one_letter_code
_entity_poly.pdbx_strand_id
1 'polypeptide(L)'
;INGLNIAELSELAVKDSIQFYNNLKLDKTKQIIVKEVLKEINERLSFLDNVGLDYIQLSRRSSTLSVGEAERIRLATQLGSSLVGVLYVLDEPSVGLHARDITRLITMLKKLRDLGNTVTYFAS
;
A
#
# COMPACT_ATOMS: atom_id res chain seq x y z
N ILE A 1 -2.73 -21.19 -5.96
CA ILE A 1 -1.55 -20.72 -6.72
C ILE A 1 -0.30 -21.08 -5.92
N ASN A 2 0.67 -21.80 -6.49
CA ASN A 2 1.87 -22.29 -5.76
C ASN A 2 1.56 -22.97 -4.40
N GLY A 3 0.49 -23.77 -4.35
CA GLY A 3 0.08 -24.48 -3.13
C GLY A 3 -0.80 -23.70 -2.16
N LEU A 4 -0.97 -22.37 -2.33
CA LEU A 4 -1.84 -21.55 -1.48
C LEU A 4 -3.19 -21.25 -2.15
N ASN A 5 -4.26 -21.29 -1.38
CA ASN A 5 -5.58 -20.79 -1.78
C ASN A 5 -5.70 -19.28 -1.52
N ILE A 6 -6.82 -18.66 -1.94
CA ILE A 6 -7.00 -17.20 -1.82
C ILE A 6 -7.11 -16.70 -0.37
N ALA A 7 -7.66 -17.51 0.53
CA ALA A 7 -7.75 -17.16 1.95
C ALA A 7 -6.36 -17.19 2.58
N GLU A 8 -5.58 -18.25 2.34
CA GLU A 8 -4.21 -18.37 2.82
C GLU A 8 -3.31 -17.24 2.30
N LEU A 9 -3.47 -16.85 1.03
CA LEU A 9 -2.76 -15.69 0.47
C LEU A 9 -3.13 -14.38 1.16
N SER A 10 -4.38 -14.24 1.60
CA SER A 10 -4.85 -13.04 2.30
C SER A 10 -4.36 -12.97 3.75
N GLU A 11 -3.94 -14.10 4.32
CA GLU A 11 -3.33 -14.19 5.66
C GLU A 11 -1.82 -13.90 5.65
N LEU A 12 -1.20 -13.78 4.48
CA LEU A 12 0.18 -13.29 4.40
C LEU A 12 0.24 -11.82 4.82
N ALA A 13 1.31 -11.44 5.51
CA ALA A 13 1.61 -10.02 5.70
C ALA A 13 1.93 -9.39 4.33
N VAL A 14 1.66 -8.10 4.16
CA VAL A 14 1.89 -7.37 2.91
C VAL A 14 3.29 -7.63 2.35
N LYS A 15 4.35 -7.59 3.18
CA LYS A 15 5.72 -7.88 2.77
C LYS A 15 5.88 -9.30 2.18
N ASP A 16 5.20 -10.28 2.77
CA ASP A 16 5.28 -11.68 2.37
C ASP A 16 4.45 -11.92 1.10
N SER A 17 3.32 -11.22 0.95
CA SER A 17 2.56 -11.19 -0.31
C SER A 17 3.38 -10.63 -1.46
N ILE A 18 4.11 -9.52 -1.27
CA ILE A 18 5.01 -8.95 -2.29
C ILE A 18 6.05 -9.99 -2.70
N GLN A 19 6.69 -10.65 -1.73
CA GLN A 19 7.66 -11.71 -2.03
C GLN A 19 7.01 -12.89 -2.78
N PHE A 20 5.80 -13.29 -2.40
CA PHE A 20 5.07 -14.37 -3.06
C PHE A 20 4.82 -14.05 -4.54
N TYR A 21 4.27 -12.86 -4.85
CA TYR A 21 3.93 -12.48 -6.22
C TYR A 21 5.17 -12.23 -7.08
N ASN A 22 6.25 -11.68 -6.53
CA ASN A 22 7.52 -11.50 -7.25
C ASN A 22 8.20 -12.83 -7.61
N ASN A 23 7.99 -13.87 -6.81
CA ASN A 23 8.58 -15.20 -7.03
C ASN A 23 7.62 -16.19 -7.70
N LEU A 24 6.46 -15.70 -8.20
CA LEU A 24 5.44 -16.55 -8.77
C LEU A 24 5.91 -17.12 -10.12
N LYS A 25 6.06 -18.45 -10.17
CA LYS A 25 6.45 -19.17 -11.39
C LYS A 25 5.22 -19.53 -12.21
N LEU A 26 5.12 -18.93 -13.39
CA LEU A 26 4.04 -19.17 -14.34
C LEU A 26 4.61 -19.58 -15.70
N ASP A 27 3.86 -20.39 -16.44
CA ASP A 27 4.17 -20.65 -17.85
C ASP A 27 4.02 -19.38 -18.70
N LYS A 28 4.63 -19.35 -19.89
CA LYS A 28 4.68 -18.16 -20.76
C LYS A 28 3.28 -17.62 -21.09
N THR A 29 2.31 -18.50 -21.33
CA THR A 29 0.94 -18.10 -21.68
C THR A 29 0.27 -17.41 -20.49
N LYS A 30 0.36 -17.99 -19.29
CA LYS A 30 -0.19 -17.38 -18.08
C LYS A 30 0.49 -16.06 -17.73
N GLN A 31 1.81 -15.95 -17.90
CA GLN A 31 2.53 -14.69 -17.67
C GLN A 31 1.95 -13.53 -18.49
N ILE A 32 1.63 -13.77 -19.76
CA ILE A 32 1.03 -12.74 -20.62
C ILE A 32 -0.35 -12.34 -20.11
N ILE A 33 -1.18 -13.32 -19.73
CA ILE A 33 -2.55 -13.09 -19.28
C ILE A 33 -2.58 -12.29 -17.97
N VAL A 34 -1.69 -12.60 -17.01
CA VAL A 34 -1.75 -12.00 -15.66
C VAL A 34 -0.83 -10.79 -15.48
N LYS A 35 -0.05 -10.40 -16.50
CA LYS A 35 0.98 -9.36 -16.39
C LYS A 35 0.45 -8.06 -15.75
N GLU A 36 -0.64 -7.51 -16.31
CA GLU A 36 -1.22 -6.26 -15.82
C GLU A 36 -1.86 -6.43 -14.43
N VAL A 37 -2.44 -7.59 -14.14
CA VAL A 37 -3.01 -7.91 -12.82
C VAL A 37 -1.92 -8.00 -11.75
N LEU A 38 -0.80 -8.67 -12.04
CA LEU A 38 0.33 -8.76 -11.12
C LEU A 38 0.99 -7.40 -10.90
N LYS A 39 1.07 -6.57 -11.95
CA LYS A 39 1.55 -5.20 -11.84
C LYS A 39 0.68 -4.39 -10.86
N GLU A 40 -0.64 -4.41 -11.04
CA GLU A 40 -1.58 -3.70 -10.16
C GLU A 40 -1.52 -4.21 -8.71
N ILE A 41 -1.47 -5.53 -8.51
CA ILE A 41 -1.34 -6.14 -7.18
C ILE A 41 -0.06 -5.66 -6.50
N ASN A 42 1.08 -5.74 -7.19
CA ASN A 42 2.36 -5.33 -6.62
C ASN A 42 2.42 -3.82 -6.35
N GLU A 43 1.84 -2.99 -7.21
CA GLU A 43 1.76 -1.55 -6.99
C GLU A 43 0.95 -1.24 -5.72
N ARG A 44 -0.25 -1.83 -5.56
CA ARG A 44 -1.08 -1.65 -4.36
C ARG A 44 -0.41 -2.14 -3.08
N LEU A 45 0.20 -3.32 -3.11
CA LEU A 45 0.95 -3.83 -1.97
C LEU A 45 2.15 -2.93 -1.63
N SER A 46 2.84 -2.40 -2.65
CA SER A 46 3.92 -1.45 -2.42
C SER A 46 3.43 -0.15 -1.77
N PHE A 47 2.20 0.29 -2.05
CA PHE A 47 1.65 1.47 -1.39
C PHE A 47 1.45 1.24 0.11
N LEU A 48 0.97 0.05 0.49
CA LEU A 48 0.84 -0.35 1.89
C LEU A 48 2.21 -0.44 2.60
N ASP A 49 3.21 -1.06 1.98
CA ASP A 49 4.58 -1.12 2.52
C ASP A 49 5.20 0.28 2.70
N ASN A 50 5.05 1.14 1.70
CA ASN A 50 5.54 2.51 1.73
C ASN A 50 4.83 3.41 2.77
N VAL A 51 3.65 3.04 3.28
CA VAL A 51 3.02 3.72 4.43
C VAL A 51 3.28 2.97 5.75
N GLY A 52 4.25 2.05 5.79
CA GLY A 52 4.65 1.34 7.00
C GLY A 52 3.62 0.30 7.47
N LEU A 53 2.84 -0.27 6.55
CA LEU A 53 1.85 -1.32 6.83
C LEU A 53 2.29 -2.67 6.28
N ASP A 54 3.59 -2.90 6.17
CA ASP A 54 4.17 -4.13 5.62
C ASP A 54 3.87 -5.38 6.45
N TYR A 55 3.54 -5.19 7.73
CA TYR A 55 3.21 -6.25 8.68
C TYR A 55 1.73 -6.64 8.71
N ILE A 56 0.83 -5.86 8.08
CA ILE A 56 -0.61 -6.16 8.14
C ILE A 56 -0.96 -7.32 7.20
N GLN A 57 -1.96 -8.12 7.57
CA GLN A 57 -2.55 -9.13 6.70
C GLN A 57 -3.74 -8.52 5.94
N LEU A 58 -3.96 -8.92 4.69
CA LEU A 58 -5.11 -8.46 3.90
C LEU A 58 -6.45 -8.95 4.47
N SER A 59 -6.43 -10.08 5.19
CA SER A 59 -7.58 -10.64 5.90
C SER A 59 -7.88 -9.95 7.24
N ARG A 60 -7.04 -9.01 7.70
CA ARG A 60 -7.23 -8.33 8.99
C ARG A 60 -8.54 -7.53 8.96
N ARG A 61 -9.40 -7.77 9.95
CA ARG A 61 -10.67 -7.07 10.09
C ARG A 61 -10.44 -5.57 10.28
N SER A 62 -11.14 -4.74 9.52
CA SER A 62 -11.04 -3.28 9.60
C SER A 62 -11.32 -2.74 11.01
N SER A 63 -12.20 -3.40 11.78
CA SER A 63 -12.54 -3.03 13.15
C SER A 63 -11.39 -3.19 14.16
N THR A 64 -10.30 -3.88 13.82
CA THR A 64 -9.14 -4.07 14.70
C THR A 64 -7.97 -3.16 14.32
N LEU A 65 -8.15 -2.29 13.33
CA LEU A 65 -7.16 -1.30 12.95
C LEU A 65 -7.16 -0.16 13.95
N SER A 66 -5.97 0.27 14.35
CA SER A 66 -5.80 1.56 15.01
C SER A 66 -6.21 2.70 14.06
N VAL A 67 -6.52 3.86 14.64
CA VAL A 67 -6.85 5.07 13.87
C VAL A 67 -5.75 5.40 12.86
N GLY A 68 -4.48 5.36 13.29
CA GLY A 68 -3.34 5.63 12.42
C GLY A 68 -3.15 4.58 11.32
N GLU A 69 -3.43 3.30 11.57
CA GLU A 69 -3.42 2.28 10.51
C GLU A 69 -4.52 2.54 9.48
N ALA A 70 -5.74 2.85 9.91
CA ALA A 70 -6.86 3.14 9.02
C ALA A 70 -6.58 4.37 8.14
N GLU A 71 -6.00 5.42 8.73
CA GLU A 71 -5.58 6.61 7.99
C GLU A 71 -4.53 6.30 6.93
N ARG A 72 -3.51 5.52 7.28
CA ARG A 72 -2.45 5.12 6.33
C ARG A 72 -2.97 4.21 5.22
N ILE A 73 -3.92 3.32 5.49
CA ILE A 73 -4.62 2.55 4.45
C ILE A 73 -5.36 3.49 3.49
N ARG A 74 -6.04 4.51 4.02
CA ARG A 74 -6.72 5.51 3.19
C ARG A 74 -5.72 6.25 2.31
N LEU A 75 -4.58 6.67 2.85
CA LEU A 75 -3.51 7.32 2.10
C LEU A 75 -2.95 6.43 0.98
N ALA A 76 -2.64 5.16 1.28
CA ALA A 76 -2.18 4.19 0.29
C ALA A 76 -3.21 3.98 -0.84
N THR A 77 -4.50 3.97 -0.50
CA THR A 77 -5.60 3.86 -1.48
C THR A 77 -5.65 5.07 -2.42
N GLN A 78 -5.38 6.28 -1.90
CA GLN A 78 -5.34 7.50 -2.73
C GLN A 78 -4.15 7.52 -3.68
N LEU A 79 -3.03 6.93 -3.30
CA LEU A 79 -1.88 6.77 -4.21
C LEU A 79 -2.19 5.82 -5.37
N GLY A 80 -2.99 4.78 -5.13
CA GLY A 80 -3.42 3.85 -6.16
C GLY A 80 -4.56 4.35 -7.05
N SER A 81 -5.29 5.41 -6.67
CA SER A 81 -6.39 5.93 -7.49
C SER A 81 -5.93 6.78 -8.68
N SER A 82 -4.64 7.11 -8.76
CA SER A 82 -4.04 7.91 -9.84
C SER A 82 -4.77 9.24 -10.12
N LEU A 83 -5.39 9.82 -9.08
CA LEU A 83 -6.05 11.11 -9.18
C LEU A 83 -5.01 12.23 -9.36
N VAL A 84 -5.36 13.24 -10.17
CA VAL A 84 -4.53 14.40 -10.51
C VAL A 84 -5.35 15.67 -10.31
N GLY A 85 -4.72 16.77 -9.91
CA GLY A 85 -5.39 18.05 -9.69
C GLY A 85 -6.23 18.10 -8.41
N VAL A 86 -6.02 17.17 -7.49
CA VAL A 86 -6.72 17.10 -6.20
C VAL A 86 -5.92 17.85 -5.12
N LEU A 87 -6.63 18.50 -4.19
CA LEU A 87 -6.07 19.03 -2.95
C LEU A 87 -6.24 18.00 -1.83
N TYR A 88 -5.13 17.45 -1.35
CA TYR A 88 -5.07 16.61 -0.16
C TYR A 88 -4.74 17.45 1.07
N VAL A 89 -5.67 17.48 2.03
CA VAL A 89 -5.48 18.09 3.35
C VAL A 89 -5.37 16.98 4.39
N LEU A 90 -4.22 16.87 5.06
CA LEU A 90 -3.98 15.88 6.10
C LEU A 90 -3.85 16.57 7.47
N ASP A 91 -4.39 15.94 8.50
CA ASP A 91 -4.36 16.43 9.88
C ASP A 91 -3.46 15.51 10.70
N GLU A 92 -2.27 15.99 11.07
CA GLU A 92 -1.31 15.27 11.91
C GLU A 92 -0.92 13.85 11.44
N PRO A 93 -0.52 13.66 10.16
CA PRO A 93 -0.34 12.32 9.59
C PRO A 93 0.86 11.54 10.17
N SER A 94 1.71 12.19 10.98
CA SER A 94 2.87 11.56 11.63
C SER A 94 2.59 11.04 13.05
N VAL A 95 1.42 11.31 13.62
CA VAL A 95 1.10 10.91 15.01
C VAL A 95 1.11 9.39 15.16
N GLY A 96 1.84 8.91 16.17
CA GLY A 96 1.97 7.48 16.47
C GLY A 96 2.90 6.72 15.51
N LEU A 97 3.61 7.41 14.60
CA LEU A 97 4.63 6.78 13.76
C LEU A 97 5.99 6.71 14.45
N HIS A 98 6.66 5.59 14.28
CA HIS A 98 8.08 5.47 14.62
C HIS A 98 8.91 6.35 13.67
N ALA A 99 10.05 6.86 14.13
CA ALA A 99 10.92 7.76 13.35
C ALA A 99 11.30 7.22 11.95
N ARG A 100 11.41 5.89 11.83
CA ARG A 100 11.66 5.20 10.55
C ARG A 100 10.52 5.40 9.53
N ASP A 101 9.27 5.39 9.99
CA ASP A 101 8.09 5.45 9.12
C ASP A 101 7.71 6.88 8.75
N ILE A 102 8.19 7.88 9.50
CA ILE A 102 8.05 9.29 9.15
C ILE A 102 8.71 9.57 7.79
N THR A 103 9.92 9.08 7.55
CA THR A 103 10.62 9.25 6.26
C THR A 103 9.85 8.62 5.11
N ARG A 104 9.23 7.46 5.35
CA ARG A 104 8.40 6.74 4.38
C ARG A 104 7.12 7.54 4.04
N LEU A 105 6.44 8.06 5.07
CA LEU A 105 5.29 8.95 4.92
C LEU A 105 5.63 10.20 4.09
N ILE A 106 6.71 10.90 4.43
CA ILE A 106 7.15 12.11 3.69
C ILE A 106 7.43 11.77 2.22
N THR A 107 8.05 10.63 1.95
CA THR A 107 8.31 10.16 0.58
C THR A 107 7.01 9.92 -0.18
N MET A 108 5.98 9.38 0.48
CA MET A 108 4.64 9.19 -0.11
C MET A 108 3.91 10.49 -0.39
N LEU A 109 3.94 11.45 0.54
CA LEU A 109 3.33 12.77 0.32
C LEU A 109 3.98 13.49 -0.86
N LYS A 110 5.31 13.36 -1.02
CA LYS A 110 6.02 13.86 -2.21
C LYS A 110 5.55 13.16 -3.49
N LYS A 111 5.37 11.83 -3.48
CA LYS A 111 4.81 11.11 -4.63
C LYS A 111 3.41 11.61 -5.01
N LEU A 112 2.51 11.81 -4.04
CA LEU A 112 1.18 12.38 -4.31
C LEU A 112 1.28 13.75 -4.99
N ARG A 113 2.15 14.62 -4.48
CA ARG A 113 2.42 15.94 -5.09
C ARG A 113 2.95 15.80 -6.52
N ASP A 114 3.93 14.92 -6.72
CA ASP A 114 4.61 14.74 -8.01
C ASP A 114 3.69 14.14 -9.09
N LEU A 115 2.59 13.49 -8.70
CA LEU A 115 1.49 13.11 -9.59
C LEU A 115 0.62 14.28 -10.05
N GLY A 116 0.94 15.52 -9.67
CA GLY A 116 0.19 16.73 -10.05
C GLY A 116 -0.93 17.10 -9.07
N ASN A 117 -0.82 16.66 -7.81
CA ASN A 117 -1.73 17.05 -6.75
C ASN A 117 -1.12 18.12 -5.86
N THR A 118 -1.97 18.84 -5.12
CA THR A 118 -1.53 19.72 -4.04
C THR A 118 -1.66 18.97 -2.72
N VAL A 119 -0.61 18.99 -1.91
CA VAL A 119 -0.59 18.29 -0.61
C VAL A 119 -0.26 19.31 0.48
N THR A 120 -1.15 19.44 1.45
CA THR A 120 -0.97 20.27 2.65
C THR A 120 -1.22 19.41 3.89
N TYR A 121 -0.36 19.52 4.90
CA TYR A 121 -0.53 18.82 6.16
C TYR A 121 -0.19 19.74 7.33
N PHE A 122 -0.90 19.56 8.44
CA PHE A 122 -0.57 20.19 9.72
C PHE A 122 0.34 19.23 10.50
N ALA A 123 1.43 19.77 11.05
CA ALA A 123 2.33 19.07 11.95
C ALA A 123 2.59 19.99 13.14
N SER A 124 2.44 19.46 14.36
CA SER A 124 2.67 20.16 15.62
C SER A 124 4.09 20.02 16.14
#